data_AF-L0DMS9-F1
#
_entry.id   AF-L0DMS9-F1
#
_cell.length_a   1.000
_cell.length_b   1.000
_cell.length_c   1.000
_cell.angle_alpha   90.00
_cell.angle_beta   90.00
_cell.angle_gamma   90.00
#
_symmetry.space_group_name_H-M   'P 1'
#
loop_
_entity.id
_entity.type
_entity.pdbx_description
1 polymer ?
#
loop_
_entity_poly.entity_id
_entity_poly.type
_entity_poly.pdbx_seq_one_letter_code
_entity_poly.pdbx_strand_id
1 'polypeptide(L)'
;MSEKLTRTQLKNLERLGGVNPADQSFSRRQFLTQAGGTGLVIGGAVAGGLLARDQWGMEGVKPPPPVRLKDYSVVLSPSKPNLVVVRSSPPRAENFASREEELHAREEQAFTMVKAALEAMGGDRGVSAFISKGDVVVIKPNVAFDKNPDLAATTQPDTVSAVVKLCFGAGARKVIVADNPINNPESCFFKTKVGEAAIRAGAELMMPQDSYFEQLYVGGETITGTWKMFYRPFREATKVIGISPVKDHNLCKATVTMKNWYGLLGNPRNQFHQNIHGIISDFALMMKPTFVIADGRKLLMRNGPTGGSLNDVKKGDTIVVGTDCTSVDSWCVKELLGKQRHEILYLDKVISRGLGKDWRPQWTREITV
;
A
#
# COMPACT_ATOMS: atom_id res chain seq x y z
N MET A 1 -39.41 -36.99 -60.10
CA MET A 1 -38.41 -37.35 -61.14
C MET A 1 -37.33 -38.16 -60.42
N SER A 2 -37.18 -39.44 -60.75
CA SER A 2 -36.16 -40.28 -60.11
C SER A 2 -34.79 -39.93 -60.68
N GLU A 3 -33.89 -39.43 -59.83
CA GLU A 3 -32.48 -39.19 -60.18
C GLU A 3 -31.86 -40.55 -60.53
N LYS A 4 -31.39 -40.70 -61.78
CA LYS A 4 -30.74 -41.95 -62.21
C LYS A 4 -29.40 -42.08 -61.49
N LEU A 5 -29.22 -43.18 -60.76
CA LEU A 5 -27.96 -43.54 -60.12
C LEU A 5 -26.80 -43.50 -61.13
N THR A 6 -25.65 -42.98 -60.68
CA THR A 6 -24.43 -42.97 -61.48
C THR A 6 -23.91 -44.39 -61.73
N ARG A 7 -23.12 -44.58 -62.79
CA ARG A 7 -22.50 -45.89 -63.11
C ARG A 7 -21.67 -46.44 -61.95
N THR A 8 -21.02 -45.59 -61.18
CA THR A 8 -20.25 -45.99 -60.00
C THR A 8 -21.15 -46.50 -58.88
N GLN A 9 -22.29 -45.85 -58.64
CA GLN A 9 -23.28 -46.30 -57.66
C GLN A 9 -23.90 -47.64 -58.06
N LEU A 10 -24.18 -47.86 -59.35
CA LEU A 10 -24.69 -49.14 -59.86
C LEU A 10 -23.68 -50.28 -59.67
N LYS A 11 -22.40 -50.06 -59.98
CA LYS A 11 -21.33 -51.05 -59.75
C LYS A 11 -21.15 -51.37 -58.27
N ASN A 12 -21.25 -50.37 -57.39
CA ASN A 12 -21.16 -50.57 -55.95
C ASN A 12 -22.38 -51.33 -55.41
N LEU A 13 -23.58 -51.09 -55.94
CA LEU A 13 -24.79 -51.84 -55.61
C LEU A 13 -24.67 -53.31 -56.01
N GLU A 14 -24.17 -53.59 -57.22
CA GLU A 14 -23.90 -54.95 -57.70
C GLU A 14 -22.88 -55.68 -56.82
N ARG A 15 -21.79 -54.99 -56.43
CA ARG A 15 -20.76 -55.56 -55.55
C ARG A 15 -21.29 -55.90 -54.15
N LEU A 16 -22.32 -55.20 -53.69
CA LEU A 16 -22.99 -55.44 -52.40
C LEU A 16 -24.20 -56.39 -52.52
N GLY A 17 -24.34 -57.12 -53.64
CA GLY A 17 -25.41 -58.10 -53.84
C GLY A 17 -26.77 -57.48 -54.17
N GLY A 18 -26.80 -56.26 -54.71
CA GLY A 18 -28.01 -55.56 -55.10
C GLY A 18 -28.80 -54.95 -53.94
N VAL A 19 -28.28 -55.02 -52.71
CA VAL A 19 -28.93 -54.45 -51.52
C VAL A 19 -28.19 -53.19 -51.10
N ASN A 20 -28.90 -52.06 -51.07
CA ASN A 20 -28.39 -50.85 -50.45
C ASN A 20 -28.29 -51.10 -48.92
N PRO A 21 -27.09 -51.01 -48.31
CA PRO A 21 -26.93 -51.23 -46.87
C PRO A 21 -27.80 -50.30 -46.01
N ALA A 22 -28.18 -49.14 -46.53
CA ALA A 22 -29.09 -48.21 -45.87
C ALA A 22 -30.56 -48.67 -45.85
N ASP A 23 -30.94 -49.63 -46.70
CA ASP A 23 -32.29 -50.19 -46.79
C ASP A 23 -32.45 -51.48 -45.94
N GLN A 24 -31.37 -51.97 -45.32
CA GLN A 24 -31.47 -53.06 -44.35
C GLN A 24 -32.04 -52.53 -43.02
N SER A 25 -33.26 -52.95 -42.70
CA SER A 25 -33.88 -52.61 -41.42
C SER A 25 -33.08 -53.22 -40.27
N PHE A 26 -32.69 -52.40 -39.30
CA PHE A 26 -32.05 -52.89 -38.07
C PHE A 26 -33.02 -53.83 -37.35
N SER A 27 -32.57 -55.04 -37.03
CA SER A 27 -33.35 -55.89 -36.15
C SER A 27 -33.47 -55.22 -34.76
N ARG A 28 -34.62 -55.38 -34.10
CA ARG A 28 -34.82 -54.88 -32.72
C ARG A 28 -33.69 -55.33 -31.79
N ARG A 29 -33.19 -56.55 -31.99
CA ARG A 29 -32.08 -57.12 -31.23
C ARG A 29 -30.78 -56.35 -31.45
N GLN A 30 -30.40 -56.08 -32.71
CA GLN A 30 -29.20 -55.30 -33.05
C GLN A 30 -29.25 -53.88 -32.49
N PHE A 31 -30.39 -53.20 -32.64
CA PHE A 31 -30.59 -51.87 -32.08
C PHE A 31 -30.43 -51.87 -30.55
N LEU A 32 -31.08 -52.80 -29.85
CA LEU A 32 -30.96 -52.91 -28.39
C LEU A 32 -29.53 -53.21 -27.94
N THR A 33 -28.79 -54.07 -28.64
CA THR A 33 -27.37 -54.33 -28.32
C THR A 33 -26.48 -53.11 -28.57
N GLN A 34 -26.69 -52.36 -29.66
CA GLN A 34 -25.88 -51.19 -29.96
C GLN A 34 -26.20 -50.02 -29.01
N ALA A 35 -27.48 -49.79 -28.72
CA ALA A 35 -27.91 -48.78 -27.75
C ALA A 35 -27.42 -49.12 -26.34
N GLY A 36 -27.55 -50.39 -25.92
CA GLY A 36 -27.07 -50.87 -24.62
C GLY A 36 -25.56 -50.79 -24.48
N GLY A 37 -24.81 -51.24 -25.50
CA GLY A 37 -23.34 -51.16 -25.53
C GLY A 37 -22.84 -49.72 -25.49
N THR A 38 -23.47 -48.82 -26.26
CA THR A 38 -23.14 -47.39 -26.25
C THR A 38 -23.43 -46.77 -24.88
N GLY A 39 -24.57 -47.10 -24.27
CA GLY A 39 -24.93 -46.66 -22.93
C GLY A 39 -23.92 -47.10 -21.86
N LEU A 40 -23.41 -48.34 -21.95
CA LEU A 40 -22.38 -48.85 -21.04
C LEU A 40 -21.05 -48.11 -21.20
N VAL A 41 -20.61 -47.84 -22.43
CA VAL A 41 -19.35 -47.12 -22.68
C VAL A 41 -19.44 -45.68 -22.17
N ILE A 42 -20.54 -44.98 -22.46
CA ILE A 42 -20.75 -43.61 -21.99
C ILE A 42 -20.84 -43.59 -20.45
N GLY A 43 -21.64 -44.48 -19.87
CA GLY A 43 -21.80 -44.59 -18.42
C GLY A 43 -20.48 -44.91 -17.72
N GLY A 44 -19.70 -45.85 -18.25
CA GLY A 44 -18.38 -46.21 -17.73
C GLY A 44 -17.38 -45.08 -17.82
N ALA A 45 -17.35 -44.33 -18.93
CA ALA A 45 -16.46 -43.18 -19.09
C ALA A 45 -16.82 -42.04 -18.10
N VAL A 46 -18.11 -41.75 -17.91
CA VAL A 46 -18.56 -40.74 -16.95
C VAL A 46 -18.25 -41.18 -15.51
N ALA A 47 -18.57 -42.43 -15.16
CA ALA A 47 -18.28 -42.96 -13.82
C ALA A 47 -16.77 -42.99 -13.54
N GLY A 48 -15.96 -43.45 -14.50
CA GLY A 48 -14.50 -43.43 -14.41
C GLY A 48 -13.95 -42.01 -14.25
N GLY A 49 -14.48 -41.04 -15.01
CA GLY A 49 -14.12 -39.62 -14.87
C GLY A 49 -14.50 -39.03 -13.50
N LEU A 50 -15.64 -39.41 -12.94
CA LEU A 50 -16.06 -38.97 -11.60
C LEU A 50 -15.23 -39.61 -10.49
N LEU A 51 -14.79 -40.87 -10.66
CA LEU A 51 -13.92 -41.58 -9.71
C LEU A 51 -12.46 -41.08 -9.77
N ALA A 52 -11.97 -40.78 -10.97
CA ALA A 52 -10.63 -40.24 -11.19
C ALA A 52 -10.54 -38.72 -10.96
N ARG A 53 -11.69 -38.04 -10.81
CA ARG A 53 -11.74 -36.63 -10.47
C ARG A 53 -11.16 -36.46 -9.07
N ASP A 54 -10.10 -35.67 -8.99
CA ASP A 54 -9.54 -35.23 -7.72
C ASP A 54 -10.62 -34.53 -6.89
N GLN A 55 -11.13 -35.26 -5.88
CA GLN A 55 -12.18 -34.77 -4.98
C GLN A 55 -11.64 -33.75 -3.98
N TRP A 56 -10.32 -33.72 -3.79
CA TRP A 56 -9.65 -32.81 -2.87
C TRP A 56 -9.09 -31.59 -3.58
N GLY A 57 -8.84 -31.65 -4.89
CA GLY A 57 -8.28 -30.53 -5.63
C GLY A 57 -7.07 -29.92 -4.93
N MET A 58 -7.00 -28.59 -4.90
CA MET A 58 -5.98 -27.85 -4.14
C MET A 58 -6.29 -27.76 -2.62
N GLU A 59 -7.33 -28.42 -2.09
CA GLU A 59 -7.67 -28.37 -0.64
C GLU A 59 -6.60 -29.04 0.24
N GLY A 60 -5.73 -29.87 -0.34
CA GLY A 60 -4.63 -30.53 0.38
C GLY A 60 -3.60 -29.56 0.98
N VAL A 61 -3.58 -28.31 0.53
CA VAL A 61 -2.74 -27.24 1.11
C VAL A 61 -3.62 -26.02 1.36
N LYS A 62 -4.42 -26.04 2.44
CA LYS A 62 -5.07 -24.82 2.92
C LYS A 62 -3.98 -23.76 3.15
N PRO A 63 -4.06 -22.57 2.52
CA PRO A 63 -3.08 -21.54 2.74
C PRO A 63 -3.04 -21.19 4.24
N PRO A 64 -1.88 -20.80 4.78
CA PRO A 64 -1.79 -20.39 6.17
C PRO A 64 -2.81 -19.29 6.45
N PRO A 65 -3.36 -19.23 7.67
CA PRO A 65 -4.32 -18.18 8.02
C PRO A 65 -3.68 -16.81 7.77
N PRO A 66 -4.45 -15.84 7.27
CA PRO A 66 -3.93 -14.52 6.97
C PRO A 66 -3.40 -13.85 8.23
N VAL A 67 -2.32 -13.10 8.08
CA VAL A 67 -1.74 -12.32 9.17
C VAL A 67 -2.61 -11.12 9.50
N ARG A 68 -2.42 -10.59 10.71
CA ARG A 68 -2.97 -9.32 11.17
C ARG A 68 -1.83 -8.44 11.65
N LEU A 69 -1.95 -7.13 11.45
CA LEU A 69 -1.03 -6.18 12.05
C LEU A 69 -1.34 -6.01 13.54
N LYS A 70 -0.29 -5.80 14.33
CA LYS A 70 -0.43 -5.39 15.73
C LYS A 70 -0.99 -3.95 15.77
N ASP A 71 -1.58 -3.59 16.89
CA ASP A 71 -1.87 -2.20 17.19
C ASP A 71 -0.58 -1.53 17.69
N TYR A 72 -0.06 -0.54 16.96
CA TYR A 72 1.17 0.18 17.33
C TYR A 72 0.88 1.56 17.92
N SER A 73 -0.41 1.90 18.13
CA SER A 73 -0.81 3.18 18.67
C SER A 73 -0.28 3.39 20.08
N VAL A 74 -0.05 4.65 20.43
CA VAL A 74 0.33 5.05 21.79
C VAL A 74 -0.77 5.91 22.38
N VAL A 75 -1.02 5.71 23.67
CA VAL A 75 -1.95 6.54 24.43
C VAL A 75 -1.13 7.62 25.14
N LEU A 76 -1.38 8.86 24.77
CA LEU A 76 -0.81 10.04 25.43
C LEU A 76 -1.78 10.54 26.51
N SER A 77 -1.25 11.32 27.44
CA SER A 77 -2.09 11.96 28.46
C SER A 77 -3.09 12.92 27.81
N PRO A 78 -4.37 12.94 28.23
CA PRO A 78 -5.39 13.84 27.67
C PRO A 78 -5.06 15.33 27.74
N SER A 79 -4.13 15.73 28.63
CA SER A 79 -3.66 17.11 28.76
C SER A 79 -2.59 17.51 27.73
N LYS A 80 -2.13 16.56 26.91
CA LYS A 80 -1.09 16.79 25.90
C LYS A 80 -1.70 16.88 24.50
N PRO A 81 -1.12 17.68 23.60
CA PRO A 81 -1.59 17.75 22.22
C PRO A 81 -1.37 16.42 21.50
N ASN A 82 -2.34 15.98 20.72
CA ASN A 82 -2.25 14.82 19.83
C ASN A 82 -1.77 15.19 18.42
N LEU A 83 -1.68 16.50 18.12
CA LEU A 83 -1.14 17.06 16.89
C LEU A 83 -0.29 18.29 17.21
N VAL A 84 0.96 18.29 16.75
CA VAL A 84 1.89 19.41 16.90
C VAL A 84 2.40 19.83 15.53
N VAL A 85 2.36 21.14 15.29
CA VAL A 85 2.88 21.79 14.08
C VAL A 85 4.15 22.52 14.48
N VAL A 86 5.24 22.25 13.77
CA VAL A 86 6.52 22.92 14.00
C VAL A 86 6.93 23.67 12.76
N ARG A 87 7.22 24.96 12.91
CA ARG A 87 7.70 25.83 11.84
C ARG A 87 9.17 26.18 12.08
N SER A 88 9.95 26.24 11.01
CA SER A 88 11.35 26.67 11.09
C SER A 88 11.82 27.23 9.76
N SER A 89 12.64 28.29 9.80
CA SER A 89 13.19 28.88 8.59
C SER A 89 14.20 27.93 7.94
N PRO A 90 14.11 27.65 6.61
CA PRO A 90 14.99 26.68 5.96
C PRO A 90 16.43 27.21 5.88
N PRO A 91 17.44 26.33 6.03
CA PRO A 91 18.82 26.65 5.69
C PRO A 91 18.90 27.19 4.25
N ARG A 92 19.63 28.30 4.05
CA ARG A 92 19.82 28.88 2.72
C ARG A 92 21.13 28.38 2.13
N ALA A 93 21.07 27.79 0.94
CA ALA A 93 22.24 27.23 0.26
C ALA A 93 23.40 28.24 0.12
N GLU A 94 23.09 29.52 -0.06
CA GLU A 94 24.08 30.62 -0.16
C GLU A 94 24.95 30.82 1.10
N ASN A 95 24.53 30.27 2.24
CA ASN A 95 25.23 30.41 3.52
C ASN A 95 26.26 29.30 3.79
N PHE A 96 26.43 28.32 2.89
CA PHE A 96 27.28 27.15 3.12
C PHE A 96 28.40 27.06 2.09
N ALA A 97 29.60 26.66 2.54
CA ALA A 97 30.77 26.55 1.68
C ALA A 97 30.71 25.30 0.79
N SER A 98 29.94 24.29 1.19
CA SER A 98 29.76 23.04 0.44
C SER A 98 28.34 22.49 0.51
N ARG A 99 27.99 21.60 -0.42
CA ARG A 99 26.71 20.87 -0.39
C ARG A 99 26.59 19.92 0.80
N GLU A 100 27.72 19.45 1.32
CA GLU A 100 27.75 18.55 2.48
C GLU A 100 27.38 19.31 3.76
N GLU A 101 27.90 20.53 3.93
CA GLU A 101 27.50 21.43 5.02
C GLU A 101 26.02 21.80 4.94
N GLU A 102 25.51 22.14 3.75
CA GLU A 102 24.08 22.42 3.55
C GLU A 102 23.22 21.20 3.92
N LEU A 103 23.63 20.00 3.49
CA LEU A 103 22.92 18.76 3.81
C LEU A 103 22.89 18.50 5.32
N HIS A 104 24.01 18.70 6.02
CA HIS A 104 24.08 18.56 7.47
C HIS A 104 23.15 19.56 8.17
N ALA A 105 23.15 20.83 7.74
CA ALA A 105 22.26 21.85 8.30
C ALA A 105 20.77 21.51 8.11
N ARG A 106 20.41 20.92 6.96
CA ARG A 106 19.05 20.45 6.69
C ARG A 106 18.67 19.24 7.55
N GLU A 107 19.58 18.30 7.76
CA GLU A 107 19.39 17.19 8.69
C GLU A 107 19.19 17.68 10.13
N GLU A 108 19.99 18.64 10.58
CA GLU A 108 19.89 19.21 11.93
C GLU A 108 18.58 19.99 12.13
N GLN A 109 18.16 20.74 11.10
CA GLN A 109 16.85 21.40 11.11
C GLN A 109 15.72 20.37 11.27
N ALA A 110 15.71 19.32 10.44
CA ALA A 110 14.69 18.28 10.51
C ALA A 110 14.70 17.57 11.88
N PHE A 111 15.89 17.28 12.42
CA PHE A 111 16.05 16.71 13.75
C PHE A 111 15.43 17.60 14.82
N THR A 112 15.77 18.89 14.83
CA THR A 112 15.25 19.87 15.79
C THR A 112 13.73 19.99 15.72
N MET A 113 13.18 20.08 14.51
CA MET A 113 11.73 20.20 14.30
C MET A 113 10.97 18.95 14.79
N VAL A 114 11.45 17.75 14.43
CA VAL A 114 10.78 16.50 14.85
C VAL A 114 10.94 16.28 16.36
N LYS A 115 12.12 16.56 16.93
CA LYS A 115 12.37 16.46 18.37
C LYS A 115 11.46 17.38 19.16
N ALA A 116 11.34 18.66 18.76
CA ALA A 116 10.46 19.62 19.41
C ALA A 116 8.99 19.19 19.38
N ALA A 117 8.52 18.62 18.26
CA ALA A 117 7.17 18.09 18.15
C ALA A 117 6.92 16.94 19.14
N LEU A 118 7.83 15.95 19.17
CA LEU A 118 7.73 14.79 20.05
C LEU A 118 7.87 15.17 21.53
N GLU A 119 8.71 16.15 21.86
CA GLU A 119 8.83 16.67 23.23
C GLU A 119 7.54 17.37 23.69
N ALA A 120 6.93 18.16 22.81
CA ALA A 120 5.67 18.83 23.12
C ALA A 120 4.50 17.85 23.31
N MET A 121 4.44 16.77 22.53
CA MET A 121 3.43 15.71 22.67
C MET A 121 3.72 14.77 23.85
N GLY A 122 4.99 14.41 24.05
CA GLY A 122 5.43 13.44 25.05
C GLY A 122 5.56 14.01 26.47
N GLY A 123 5.61 15.34 26.60
CA GLY A 123 5.81 16.02 27.88
C GLY A 123 7.10 15.59 28.55
N ASP A 124 7.03 15.24 29.84
CA ASP A 124 8.21 14.92 30.67
C ASP A 124 8.97 13.67 30.19
N ARG A 125 8.31 12.80 29.41
CA ARG A 125 8.97 11.64 28.78
C ARG A 125 9.60 11.97 27.42
N GLY A 126 9.24 13.10 26.82
CA GLY A 126 9.68 13.51 25.48
C GLY A 126 9.53 12.40 24.43
N VAL A 127 10.59 12.17 23.65
CA VAL A 127 10.66 11.09 22.64
C VAL A 127 10.41 9.70 23.26
N SER A 128 10.81 9.49 24.52
CA SER A 128 10.63 8.22 25.24
C SER A 128 9.15 7.90 25.55
N ALA A 129 8.22 8.84 25.31
CA ALA A 129 6.80 8.54 25.33
C ALA A 129 6.36 7.63 24.17
N PHE A 130 7.12 7.62 23.07
CA PHE A 130 6.80 6.94 21.82
C PHE A 130 7.67 5.71 21.61
N ILE A 131 8.98 5.87 21.83
CA ILE A 131 10.01 4.85 21.61
C ILE A 131 10.64 4.46 22.94
N SER A 132 10.90 3.17 23.15
CA SER A 132 11.46 2.61 24.37
C SER A 132 12.72 1.81 24.07
N LYS A 133 13.57 1.64 25.10
CA LYS A 133 14.77 0.83 25.00
C LYS A 133 14.43 -0.58 24.51
N GLY A 134 15.12 -1.03 23.47
CA GLY A 134 14.92 -2.35 22.88
C GLY A 134 13.85 -2.41 21.79
N ASP A 135 13.17 -1.32 21.44
CA ASP A 135 12.17 -1.33 20.37
C ASP A 135 12.77 -1.69 19.01
N VAL A 136 11.96 -2.35 18.18
CA VAL A 136 12.19 -2.49 16.74
C VAL A 136 11.20 -1.58 16.02
N VAL A 137 11.74 -0.53 15.41
CA VAL A 137 10.95 0.54 14.82
C VAL A 137 10.92 0.37 13.30
N VAL A 138 9.73 0.29 12.71
CA VAL A 138 9.56 0.37 11.25
C VAL A 138 9.20 1.80 10.88
N ILE A 139 10.00 2.40 10.01
CA ILE A 139 9.74 3.70 9.42
C ILE A 139 9.29 3.49 7.97
N LYS A 140 8.09 3.98 7.66
CA LYS A 140 7.54 3.98 6.32
C LYS A 140 7.61 5.38 5.68
N PRO A 141 8.61 5.65 4.83
CA PRO A 141 8.62 6.84 3.99
C PRO A 141 7.65 6.70 2.81
N ASN A 142 7.52 7.75 2.00
CA ASN A 142 6.97 7.71 0.66
C ASN A 142 8.11 7.74 -0.36
N VAL A 143 8.42 6.62 -0.99
CA VAL A 143 9.37 6.50 -2.09
C VAL A 143 8.72 5.85 -3.31
N ALA A 144 7.44 6.15 -3.54
CA ALA A 144 6.63 5.54 -4.60
C ALA A 144 7.22 5.72 -6.00
N PHE A 145 7.96 6.81 -6.23
CA PHE A 145 8.50 7.21 -7.52
C PHE A 145 9.99 7.56 -7.42
N ASP A 146 10.71 7.38 -8.51
CA ASP A 146 12.15 7.65 -8.64
C ASP A 146 12.42 9.13 -8.93
N LYS A 147 11.84 10.00 -8.09
CA LYS A 147 11.87 11.47 -8.25
C LYS A 147 12.89 12.13 -7.32
N ASN A 148 13.45 13.24 -7.80
CA ASN A 148 14.29 14.12 -6.99
C ASN A 148 13.47 14.68 -5.80
N PRO A 149 14.00 14.67 -4.56
CA PRO A 149 13.36 15.23 -3.37
C PRO A 149 12.83 16.67 -3.52
N ASP A 150 13.45 17.49 -4.36
CA ASP A 150 13.05 18.88 -4.58
C ASP A 150 11.67 19.02 -5.23
N LEU A 151 11.17 17.98 -5.89
CA LEU A 151 9.82 17.95 -6.45
C LEU A 151 8.72 17.75 -5.40
N ALA A 152 9.07 17.51 -4.14
CA ALA A 152 8.13 17.23 -3.04
C ALA A 152 7.12 16.09 -3.34
N ALA A 153 7.43 15.23 -4.31
CA ALA A 153 6.62 14.08 -4.67
C ALA A 153 6.85 12.89 -3.72
N THR A 154 7.99 12.84 -3.04
CA THR A 154 8.43 11.79 -2.13
C THR A 154 8.88 12.39 -0.81
N THR A 155 9.04 11.56 0.22
CA THR A 155 9.51 11.99 1.54
C THR A 155 10.90 12.62 1.46
N GLN A 156 11.13 13.70 2.21
CA GLN A 156 12.45 14.31 2.26
C GLN A 156 13.44 13.43 3.03
N PRO A 157 14.65 13.20 2.49
CA PRO A 157 15.62 12.25 3.06
C PRO A 157 16.15 12.67 4.44
N ASP A 158 16.31 13.97 4.67
CA ASP A 158 16.72 14.57 5.95
C ASP A 158 15.72 14.29 7.09
N THR A 159 14.42 14.30 6.83
CA THR A 159 13.40 13.89 7.83
C THR A 159 13.51 12.41 8.18
N VAL A 160 13.83 11.55 7.21
CA VAL A 160 14.05 10.13 7.49
C VAL A 160 15.28 9.94 8.39
N SER A 161 16.40 10.61 8.07
CA SER A 161 17.60 10.55 8.91
C SER A 161 17.32 11.06 10.33
N ALA A 162 16.61 12.19 10.47
CA ALA A 162 16.22 12.75 11.76
C ALA A 162 15.44 11.75 12.63
N VAL A 163 14.42 11.10 12.06
CA VAL A 163 13.59 10.13 12.80
C VAL A 163 14.40 8.89 13.18
N VAL A 164 15.26 8.39 12.27
CA VAL A 164 16.14 7.26 12.57
C VAL A 164 17.06 7.59 13.76
N LYS A 165 17.73 8.75 13.73
CA LYS A 165 18.61 9.23 14.81
C LYS A 165 17.86 9.36 16.14
N LEU A 166 16.64 9.92 16.12
CA LEU A 166 15.79 10.03 17.31
C LEU A 166 15.37 8.67 17.88
N CYS A 167 15.07 7.70 17.02
CA CYS A 167 14.71 6.35 17.46
C CYS A 167 15.88 5.66 18.17
N PHE A 168 17.09 5.72 17.59
CA PHE A 168 18.29 5.17 18.23
C PHE A 168 18.66 5.93 19.51
N GLY A 169 18.54 7.27 19.50
CA GLY A 169 18.76 8.11 20.69
C GLY A 169 17.81 7.76 21.85
N ALA A 170 16.59 7.32 21.57
CA ALA A 170 15.64 6.81 22.56
C ALA A 170 15.87 5.34 22.97
N GLY A 171 16.89 4.67 22.39
CA GLY A 171 17.30 3.32 22.75
C GLY A 171 16.67 2.20 21.92
N ALA A 172 16.06 2.49 20.76
CA ALA A 172 15.64 1.45 19.84
C ALA A 172 16.83 0.53 19.50
N ARG A 173 16.62 -0.80 19.53
CA ARG A 173 17.69 -1.74 19.17
C ARG A 173 17.88 -1.87 17.66
N LYS A 174 16.83 -1.55 16.90
CA LYS A 174 16.78 -1.71 15.44
C LYS A 174 15.77 -0.74 14.84
N VAL A 175 16.16 -0.12 13.73
CA VAL A 175 15.29 0.73 12.92
C VAL A 175 15.31 0.19 11.49
N ILE A 176 14.13 -0.09 10.94
CA ILE A 176 13.95 -0.61 9.58
C ILE A 176 13.24 0.45 8.76
N VAL A 177 13.84 0.87 7.64
CA VAL A 177 13.20 1.76 6.66
C VAL A 177 12.70 0.91 5.50
N ALA A 178 11.38 0.95 5.24
CA ALA A 178 10.75 0.09 4.24
C ALA A 178 9.55 0.75 3.55
N ASP A 179 9.45 0.57 2.23
CA ASP A 179 8.31 0.95 1.39
C ASP A 179 8.21 -0.03 0.21
N ASN A 180 7.05 -0.09 -0.46
CA ASN A 180 6.84 -0.84 -1.70
C ASN A 180 6.55 0.16 -2.86
N PRO A 181 7.59 0.62 -3.58
CA PRO A 181 7.46 1.60 -4.65
C PRO A 181 6.61 1.14 -5.85
N ILE A 182 6.11 2.10 -6.63
CA ILE A 182 5.44 1.84 -7.91
C ILE A 182 6.48 1.57 -9.00
N ASN A 183 7.51 2.43 -9.05
CA ASN A 183 8.66 2.22 -9.91
C ASN A 183 9.60 1.16 -9.32
N ASN A 184 10.70 0.86 -10.01
CA ASN A 184 11.74 -0.05 -9.51
C ASN A 184 12.25 0.38 -8.12
N PRO A 185 12.22 -0.50 -7.09
CA PRO A 185 12.57 -0.13 -5.72
C PRO A 185 13.98 0.44 -5.53
N GLU A 186 14.98 -0.17 -6.15
CA GLU A 186 16.38 0.28 -6.07
C GLU A 186 16.52 1.70 -6.60
N SER A 187 15.94 1.96 -7.78
CA SER A 187 15.93 3.28 -8.40
C SER A 187 15.20 4.32 -7.54
N CYS A 188 14.09 3.94 -6.91
CA CYS A 188 13.35 4.81 -6.01
C CYS A 188 14.19 5.21 -4.80
N PHE A 189 14.72 4.25 -4.04
CA PHE A 189 15.52 4.55 -2.85
C PHE A 189 16.80 5.33 -3.17
N PHE A 190 17.39 5.09 -4.35
CA PHE A 190 18.57 5.81 -4.82
C PHE A 190 18.23 7.26 -5.24
N LYS A 191 17.28 7.47 -6.15
CA LYS A 191 16.99 8.82 -6.70
C LYS A 191 16.30 9.74 -5.71
N THR A 192 15.52 9.18 -4.78
CA THR A 192 14.91 9.96 -3.69
C THR A 192 15.88 10.27 -2.56
N LYS A 193 17.10 9.71 -2.58
CA LYS A 193 18.11 9.85 -1.51
C LYS A 193 17.68 9.33 -0.13
N VAL A 194 16.48 8.77 -0.01
CA VAL A 194 15.97 8.19 1.25
C VAL A 194 16.79 6.96 1.65
N GLY A 195 17.21 6.13 0.69
CA GLY A 195 18.02 4.94 0.99
C GLY A 195 19.38 5.32 1.58
N GLU A 196 20.06 6.28 0.96
CA GLU A 196 21.34 6.80 1.45
C GLU A 196 21.20 7.42 2.85
N ALA A 197 20.19 8.28 3.07
CA ALA A 197 19.96 8.93 4.35
C ALA A 197 19.59 7.94 5.48
N ALA A 198 18.81 6.91 5.16
CA ALA A 198 18.48 5.84 6.10
C ALA A 198 19.73 5.05 6.53
N ILE A 199 20.55 4.62 5.57
CA ILE A 199 21.78 3.84 5.82
C ILE A 199 22.79 4.69 6.59
N ARG A 200 23.01 5.95 6.18
CA ARG A 200 23.91 6.88 6.89
C ARG A 200 23.49 7.11 8.35
N ALA A 201 22.18 7.10 8.62
CA ALA A 201 21.64 7.22 9.98
C ALA A 201 21.66 5.89 10.78
N GLY A 202 22.11 4.78 10.17
CA GLY A 202 22.26 3.48 10.83
C GLY A 202 21.04 2.56 10.72
N ALA A 203 20.03 2.89 9.91
CA ALA A 203 18.87 2.02 9.71
C ALA A 203 19.14 0.87 8.74
N GLU A 204 18.42 -0.25 8.91
CA GLU A 204 18.33 -1.31 7.92
C GLU A 204 17.36 -0.88 6.81
N LEU A 205 17.84 -0.80 5.57
CA LEU A 205 16.99 -0.54 4.42
C LEU A 205 16.41 -1.86 3.90
N MET A 206 15.10 -2.06 4.02
CA MET A 206 14.42 -3.28 3.56
C MET A 206 13.59 -3.02 2.32
N MET A 207 14.06 -3.54 1.18
CA MET A 207 13.35 -3.47 -0.09
C MET A 207 12.36 -4.64 -0.26
N PRO A 208 11.27 -4.45 -1.01
CA PRO A 208 10.28 -5.49 -1.23
C PRO A 208 10.86 -6.64 -2.07
N GLN A 209 10.62 -7.87 -1.65
CA GLN A 209 10.89 -9.10 -2.39
C GLN A 209 9.64 -9.97 -2.35
N ASP A 210 9.39 -10.82 -3.34
CA ASP A 210 8.16 -11.61 -3.37
C ASP A 210 7.92 -12.46 -2.13
N SER A 211 8.99 -13.02 -1.55
CA SER A 211 8.97 -13.80 -0.31
C SER A 211 8.68 -12.97 0.95
N TYR A 212 8.73 -11.64 0.86
CA TYR A 212 8.49 -10.72 1.98
C TYR A 212 7.04 -10.27 2.09
N PHE A 213 6.20 -10.71 1.16
CA PHE A 213 4.78 -10.42 1.21
C PHE A 213 4.00 -11.57 1.84
N GLU A 214 3.00 -11.22 2.64
CA GLU A 214 2.07 -12.16 3.25
C GLU A 214 0.62 -11.71 2.99
N GLN A 215 -0.35 -12.63 3.10
CA GLN A 215 -1.76 -12.28 3.00
C GLN A 215 -2.21 -11.63 4.31
N LEU A 216 -2.46 -10.32 4.29
CA LEU A 216 -2.97 -9.56 5.42
C LEU A 216 -4.49 -9.53 5.38
N TYR A 217 -5.15 -9.89 6.48
CA TYR A 217 -6.58 -9.61 6.63
C TYR A 217 -6.82 -8.14 7.00
N VAL A 218 -7.67 -7.45 6.22
CA VAL A 218 -8.06 -6.05 6.46
C VAL A 218 -9.50 -5.97 6.95
N GLY A 219 -10.45 -6.60 6.25
CA GLY A 219 -11.88 -6.54 6.63
C GLY A 219 -12.47 -5.13 6.50
N GLY A 220 -12.05 -4.37 5.49
CA GLY A 220 -12.49 -3.02 5.21
C GLY A 220 -13.64 -2.93 4.20
N GLU A 221 -13.93 -1.72 3.74
CA GLU A 221 -14.94 -1.41 2.72
C GLU A 221 -14.51 -1.88 1.33
N THR A 222 -13.23 -1.68 0.97
CA THR A 222 -12.67 -2.03 -0.33
C THR A 222 -11.92 -3.36 -0.29
N ILE A 223 -11.06 -3.57 0.71
CA ILE A 223 -10.44 -4.87 0.98
C ILE A 223 -11.30 -5.60 2.02
N THR A 224 -12.36 -6.26 1.56
CA THR A 224 -13.32 -6.96 2.42
C THR A 224 -12.76 -8.21 3.11
N GLY A 225 -11.70 -8.80 2.55
CA GLY A 225 -11.03 -9.99 3.07
C GLY A 225 -9.54 -9.76 3.28
N THR A 226 -8.74 -10.41 2.44
CA THR A 226 -7.27 -10.38 2.53
C THR A 226 -6.63 -9.70 1.32
N TRP A 227 -5.43 -9.18 1.51
CA TRP A 227 -4.60 -8.63 0.43
C TRP A 227 -3.12 -8.91 0.66
N LYS A 228 -2.36 -9.12 -0.42
CA LYS A 228 -0.90 -9.29 -0.37
C LYS A 228 -0.28 -7.99 0.16
N MET A 229 0.44 -8.03 1.28
CA MET A 229 1.06 -6.85 1.91
C MET A 229 2.56 -7.10 2.11
N PHE A 230 3.40 -6.09 1.90
CA PHE A 230 4.82 -6.13 2.26
C PHE A 230 4.97 -6.20 3.79
N TYR A 231 4.90 -7.42 4.33
CA TYR A 231 4.70 -7.68 5.75
C TYR A 231 6.00 -7.97 6.50
N ARG A 232 7.08 -8.40 5.80
CA ARG A 232 8.36 -8.76 6.43
C ARG A 232 8.89 -7.73 7.44
N PRO A 233 8.88 -6.40 7.18
CA PRO A 233 9.36 -5.41 8.16
C PRO A 233 8.58 -5.46 9.48
N PHE A 234 7.32 -5.88 9.45
CA PHE A 234 6.38 -5.81 10.58
C PHE A 234 6.40 -7.04 11.48
N ARG A 235 7.07 -8.13 11.09
CA ARG A 235 7.08 -9.40 11.86
C ARG A 235 7.62 -9.20 13.28
N GLU A 236 8.70 -8.44 13.42
CA GLU A 236 9.33 -8.14 14.70
C GLU A 236 9.05 -6.72 15.22
N ALA A 237 8.33 -5.91 14.45
CA ALA A 237 8.06 -4.52 14.80
C ALA A 237 7.32 -4.42 16.14
N THR A 238 7.78 -3.48 16.95
CA THR A 238 7.11 -3.02 18.18
C THR A 238 6.58 -1.60 18.02
N LYS A 239 7.13 -0.83 17.07
CA LYS A 239 6.72 0.55 16.74
C LYS A 239 6.66 0.75 15.24
N VAL A 240 5.73 1.59 14.79
CA VAL A 240 5.57 1.96 13.38
C VAL A 240 5.40 3.46 13.25
N ILE A 241 6.22 4.09 12.40
CA ILE A 241 6.19 5.52 12.12
C ILE A 241 5.96 5.72 10.62
N GLY A 242 4.95 6.52 10.27
CA GLY A 242 4.72 6.94 8.87
C GLY A 242 5.33 8.32 8.62
N ILE A 243 6.06 8.49 7.52
CA ILE A 243 6.58 9.80 7.09
C ILE A 243 6.14 10.04 5.65
N SER A 244 5.32 11.07 5.43
CA SER A 244 4.76 11.39 4.11
C SER A 244 5.04 12.82 3.70
N PRO A 245 5.23 13.11 2.40
CA PRO A 245 5.12 14.47 1.90
C PRO A 245 3.67 14.96 1.98
N VAL A 246 3.49 16.28 1.93
CA VAL A 246 2.18 16.92 1.77
C VAL A 246 2.02 17.34 0.31
N LYS A 247 1.10 16.72 -0.43
CA LYS A 247 0.94 16.98 -1.85
C LYS A 247 -0.48 16.88 -2.39
N ASP A 248 -0.72 17.58 -3.49
CA ASP A 248 -1.87 17.42 -4.36
C ASP A 248 -1.95 15.99 -4.94
N HIS A 249 -3.14 15.59 -5.37
CA HIS A 249 -3.35 14.34 -6.08
C HIS A 249 -4.57 14.45 -7.01
N ASN A 250 -4.41 14.08 -8.28
CA ASN A 250 -5.47 14.18 -9.28
C ASN A 250 -6.76 13.40 -8.93
N LEU A 251 -6.65 12.15 -8.45
CA LEU A 251 -7.81 11.32 -8.10
C LEU A 251 -8.45 11.68 -6.75
N CYS A 252 -7.66 11.69 -5.66
CA CYS A 252 -8.19 11.84 -4.30
C CYS A 252 -7.96 13.22 -3.68
N LYS A 253 -7.61 14.22 -4.50
CA LYS A 253 -7.35 15.63 -4.18
C LYS A 253 -6.13 15.91 -3.28
N ALA A 254 -5.73 14.99 -2.40
CA ALA A 254 -4.58 15.13 -1.53
C ALA A 254 -3.89 13.78 -1.24
N THR A 255 -2.58 13.81 -1.03
CA THR A 255 -1.79 12.75 -0.40
C THR A 255 -1.10 13.33 0.81
N VAL A 256 -1.36 12.74 1.97
CA VAL A 256 -0.71 13.04 3.25
C VAL A 256 -0.39 11.69 3.95
N THR A 257 -0.68 11.53 5.24
CA THR A 257 -0.21 10.39 6.03
C THR A 257 -1.00 9.12 5.77
N MET A 258 -2.33 9.19 5.66
CA MET A 258 -3.17 7.99 5.55
C MET A 258 -2.99 7.28 4.22
N LYS A 259 -2.95 8.03 3.12
CA LYS A 259 -2.70 7.47 1.79
C LYS A 259 -1.28 6.90 1.66
N ASN A 260 -0.33 7.31 2.52
CA ASN A 260 1.03 6.79 2.47
C ASN A 260 1.09 5.27 2.64
N TRP A 261 0.18 4.69 3.43
CA TRP A 261 0.07 3.25 3.67
C TRP A 261 -0.22 2.43 2.40
N TYR A 262 -0.70 3.07 1.33
CA TYR A 262 -0.90 2.44 0.02
C TYR A 262 0.38 1.78 -0.51
N GLY A 263 1.55 2.36 -0.21
CA GLY A 263 2.85 1.78 -0.56
C GLY A 263 3.22 0.53 0.25
N LEU A 264 2.30 -0.11 0.98
CA LEU A 264 2.53 -1.44 1.57
C LEU A 264 1.79 -2.54 0.82
N LEU A 265 0.84 -2.19 -0.05
CA LEU A 265 0.07 -3.16 -0.80
C LEU A 265 0.92 -3.81 -1.88
N GLY A 266 0.79 -5.13 -2.03
CA GLY A 266 1.31 -5.90 -3.15
C GLY A 266 0.45 -5.74 -4.40
N ASN A 267 0.97 -6.17 -5.55
CA ASN A 267 0.26 -6.10 -6.82
C ASN A 267 -0.85 -7.16 -6.94
N PRO A 268 -1.92 -6.89 -7.73
CA PRO A 268 -2.14 -5.70 -8.57
C PRO A 268 -2.94 -4.59 -7.86
N ARG A 269 -2.27 -3.75 -7.05
CA ARG A 269 -2.90 -2.70 -6.21
C ARG A 269 -3.58 -1.58 -7.00
N ASN A 270 -3.11 -1.33 -8.22
CA ASN A 270 -3.61 -0.29 -9.11
C ASN A 270 -5.12 -0.39 -9.38
N GLN A 271 -5.73 -1.57 -9.24
CA GLN A 271 -7.18 -1.74 -9.35
C GLN A 271 -7.97 -0.88 -8.36
N PHE A 272 -7.39 -0.60 -7.18
CA PHE A 272 -8.05 0.20 -6.15
C PHE A 272 -8.17 1.68 -6.52
N HIS A 273 -7.55 2.15 -7.61
CA HIS A 273 -7.78 3.50 -8.11
C HIS A 273 -9.24 3.74 -8.52
N GLN A 274 -9.98 2.68 -8.88
CA GLN A 274 -11.43 2.78 -9.18
C GLN A 274 -12.28 3.10 -7.94
N ASN A 275 -11.79 2.74 -6.75
CA ASN A 275 -12.39 3.10 -5.46
C ASN A 275 -11.34 3.71 -4.53
N ILE A 276 -10.65 4.76 -5.00
CA ILE A 276 -9.47 5.33 -4.32
C ILE A 276 -9.81 5.84 -2.91
N HIS A 277 -11.02 6.36 -2.71
CA HIS A 277 -11.44 6.88 -1.41
C HIS A 277 -11.76 5.75 -0.43
N GLY A 278 -12.41 4.68 -0.90
CA GLY A 278 -12.68 3.49 -0.10
C GLY A 278 -11.39 2.83 0.39
N ILE A 279 -10.43 2.60 -0.52
CA ILE A 279 -9.15 1.98 -0.14
C ILE A 279 -8.33 2.84 0.83
N ILE A 280 -8.32 4.17 0.65
CA ILE A 280 -7.61 5.05 1.59
C ILE A 280 -8.27 4.98 2.97
N SER A 281 -9.60 4.95 3.04
CA SER A 281 -10.30 4.80 4.32
C SER A 281 -10.06 3.44 4.99
N ASP A 282 -9.80 2.38 4.23
CA ASP A 282 -9.37 1.09 4.78
C ASP A 282 -8.00 1.16 5.46
N PHE A 283 -7.13 2.10 5.09
CA PHE A 283 -5.83 2.22 5.75
C PHE A 283 -5.92 2.71 7.18
N ALA A 284 -6.96 3.47 7.54
CA ALA A 284 -7.23 3.84 8.93
C ALA A 284 -7.62 2.62 9.79
N LEU A 285 -8.21 1.59 9.18
CA LEU A 285 -8.47 0.29 9.83
C LEU A 285 -7.21 -0.60 9.84
N MET A 286 -6.49 -0.63 8.72
CA MET A 286 -5.33 -1.49 8.49
C MET A 286 -4.14 -1.15 9.39
N MET A 287 -3.83 0.14 9.55
CA MET A 287 -2.61 0.59 10.21
C MET A 287 -2.92 1.58 11.32
N LYS A 288 -2.56 1.20 12.55
CA LYS A 288 -2.58 2.05 13.74
C LYS A 288 -1.15 2.36 14.16
N PRO A 289 -0.52 3.41 13.60
CA PRO A 289 0.89 3.70 13.82
C PRO A 289 1.13 4.31 15.21
N THR A 290 2.38 4.28 15.66
CA THR A 290 2.85 4.95 16.88
C THR A 290 2.70 6.46 16.74
N PHE A 291 3.15 7.02 15.62
CA PHE A 291 2.84 8.39 15.20
C PHE A 291 3.11 8.52 13.70
N VAL A 292 2.62 9.61 13.11
CA VAL A 292 2.87 9.97 11.72
C VAL A 292 3.43 11.38 11.62
N ILE A 293 4.23 11.60 10.58
CA ILE A 293 4.83 12.87 10.22
C ILE A 293 4.36 13.24 8.81
N ALA A 294 3.71 14.38 8.69
CA ALA A 294 3.53 15.05 7.41
C ALA A 294 4.63 16.11 7.25
N ASP A 295 5.59 15.82 6.39
CA ASP A 295 6.68 16.74 6.07
C ASP A 295 6.19 17.74 5.01
N GLY A 296 5.78 18.90 5.50
CA GLY A 296 5.30 20.03 4.72
C GLY A 296 6.36 21.10 4.48
N ARG A 297 7.66 20.82 4.69
CA ARG A 297 8.72 21.82 4.43
C ARG A 297 8.75 22.22 2.96
N LYS A 298 8.48 21.26 2.08
CA LYS A 298 8.15 21.49 0.66
C LYS A 298 6.79 20.86 0.36
N LEU A 299 5.96 21.58 -0.38
CA LEU A 299 4.59 21.19 -0.73
C LEU A 299 4.48 21.04 -2.24
N LEU A 300 4.02 19.90 -2.75
CA LEU A 300 3.66 19.78 -4.16
C LEU A 300 2.19 20.20 -4.34
N MET A 301 1.96 21.39 -4.87
CA MET A 301 0.64 22.03 -4.90
C MET A 301 -0.22 21.66 -6.11
N ARG A 302 0.41 21.16 -7.19
CA ARG A 302 -0.28 20.79 -8.44
C ARG A 302 0.38 19.59 -9.10
N ASN A 303 -0.33 18.98 -10.05
CA ASN A 303 0.17 17.90 -10.90
C ASN A 303 0.66 16.67 -10.09
N GLY A 304 0.04 16.43 -8.93
CA GLY A 304 0.25 15.21 -8.18
C GLY A 304 -0.32 13.98 -8.92
N PRO A 305 0.22 12.77 -8.68
CA PRO A 305 1.04 12.40 -7.53
C PRO A 305 2.56 12.50 -7.72
N THR A 306 3.04 12.72 -8.94
CA THR A 306 4.46 12.72 -9.29
C THR A 306 5.07 14.11 -9.42
N GLY A 307 4.25 15.14 -9.62
CA GLY A 307 4.71 16.45 -10.04
C GLY A 307 5.34 16.38 -11.44
N GLY A 308 6.35 17.20 -11.66
CA GLY A 308 7.08 17.29 -12.94
C GLY A 308 7.80 18.61 -13.12
N SER A 309 7.43 19.64 -12.34
CA SER A 309 8.05 20.95 -12.36
C SER A 309 8.27 21.48 -10.94
N LEU A 310 9.38 22.18 -10.72
CA LEU A 310 9.62 22.92 -9.48
C LEU A 310 8.63 24.08 -9.30
N ASN A 311 8.01 24.57 -10.39
CA ASN A 311 6.98 25.61 -10.32
C ASN A 311 5.67 25.14 -9.66
N ASP A 312 5.50 23.83 -9.51
CA ASP A 312 4.38 23.23 -8.77
C ASP A 312 4.70 23.05 -7.28
N VAL A 313 5.94 23.34 -6.87
CA VAL A 313 6.40 23.19 -5.50
C VAL A 313 6.38 24.54 -4.78
N LYS A 314 5.79 24.57 -3.58
CA LYS A 314 5.76 25.72 -2.69
C LYS A 314 6.58 25.42 -1.44
N LYS A 315 7.27 26.43 -0.90
CA LYS A 315 7.86 26.36 0.44
C LYS A 315 6.75 26.36 1.49
N GLY A 316 6.78 25.38 2.39
CA GLY A 316 5.83 25.30 3.50
C GLY A 316 6.49 25.43 4.87
N ASP A 317 7.80 25.14 4.97
CA ASP A 317 8.63 25.37 6.17
C ASP A 317 8.01 24.81 7.48
N THR A 318 7.27 23.71 7.34
CA THR A 318 6.41 23.15 8.39
C THR A 318 6.54 21.63 8.45
N ILE A 319 6.66 21.07 9.66
CA ILE A 319 6.47 19.65 9.95
C ILE A 319 5.24 19.50 10.84
N VAL A 320 4.36 18.55 10.52
CA VAL A 320 3.20 18.21 11.36
C VAL A 320 3.37 16.80 11.87
N VAL A 321 3.29 16.61 13.19
CA VAL A 321 3.41 15.31 13.85
C VAL A 321 2.14 15.03 14.64
N GLY A 322 1.64 13.80 14.57
CA GLY A 322 0.47 13.41 15.34
C GLY A 322 0.31 11.90 15.50
N THR A 323 -0.55 11.49 16.43
CA THR A 323 -0.89 10.07 16.66
C THR A 323 -2.18 9.62 15.94
N ASP A 324 -2.87 10.54 15.27
CA ASP A 324 -4.07 10.27 14.47
C ASP A 324 -3.88 10.78 13.03
N CYS A 325 -3.89 9.85 12.07
CA CYS A 325 -3.74 10.19 10.65
C CYS A 325 -4.87 11.11 10.16
N THR A 326 -6.09 10.93 10.68
CA THR A 326 -7.25 11.74 10.27
C THR A 326 -7.04 13.20 10.65
N SER A 327 -6.55 13.43 11.87
CA SER A 327 -6.27 14.77 12.37
C SER A 327 -5.14 15.45 11.59
N VAL A 328 -4.04 14.72 11.36
CA VAL A 328 -2.88 15.26 10.60
C VAL A 328 -3.27 15.57 9.16
N ASP A 329 -3.95 14.65 8.48
CA ASP A 329 -4.37 14.85 7.10
C ASP A 329 -5.35 16.01 6.97
N SER A 330 -6.32 16.13 7.88
CA SER A 330 -7.30 17.23 7.89
C SER A 330 -6.63 18.59 8.05
N TRP A 331 -5.67 18.71 8.98
CA TRP A 331 -4.92 19.95 9.19
C TRP A 331 -4.08 20.30 7.95
N CYS A 332 -3.31 19.35 7.41
CA CYS A 332 -2.46 19.59 6.24
C CYS A 332 -3.26 19.96 5.00
N VAL A 333 -4.40 19.30 4.76
CA VAL A 333 -5.31 19.63 3.64
C VAL A 333 -5.77 21.08 3.72
N LYS A 334 -6.23 21.50 4.91
CA LYS A 334 -6.80 22.84 5.10
C LYS A 334 -5.71 23.92 5.10
N GLU A 335 -4.70 23.76 5.94
CA GLU A 335 -3.74 24.83 6.26
C GLU A 335 -2.54 24.85 5.30
N LEU A 336 -2.17 23.73 4.68
CA LEU A 336 -1.03 23.67 3.75
C LEU A 336 -1.45 23.58 2.29
N LEU A 337 -2.45 22.75 1.96
CA LEU A 337 -2.94 22.60 0.58
C LEU A 337 -4.03 23.60 0.21
N GLY A 338 -4.61 24.32 1.19
CA GLY A 338 -5.65 25.31 0.94
C GLY A 338 -6.96 24.71 0.40
N LYS A 339 -7.23 23.44 0.71
CA LYS A 339 -8.43 22.71 0.27
C LYS A 339 -9.42 22.60 1.42
N GLN A 340 -10.70 22.50 1.12
CA GLN A 340 -11.69 22.28 2.17
C GLN A 340 -11.70 20.81 2.59
N ARG A 341 -11.86 20.56 3.89
CA ARG A 341 -11.88 19.20 4.45
C ARG A 341 -12.92 18.29 3.79
N HIS A 342 -14.09 18.83 3.45
CA HIS A 342 -15.19 18.10 2.80
C HIS A 342 -14.96 17.84 1.29
N GLU A 343 -13.94 18.42 0.67
CA GLU A 343 -13.52 18.04 -0.69
C GLU A 343 -12.74 16.72 -0.69
N ILE A 344 -12.32 16.25 0.49
CA ILE A 344 -11.48 15.06 0.66
C ILE A 344 -12.34 13.88 1.11
N LEU A 345 -12.98 13.21 0.14
CA LEU A 345 -13.97 12.16 0.41
C LEU A 345 -13.43 10.96 1.23
N TYR A 346 -12.11 10.70 1.20
CA TYR A 346 -11.57 9.62 2.03
C TYR A 346 -11.59 9.98 3.52
N LEU A 347 -11.43 11.26 3.88
CA LEU A 347 -11.56 11.69 5.27
C LEU A 347 -13.02 11.58 5.71
N ASP A 348 -13.99 11.88 4.84
CA ASP A 348 -15.42 11.76 5.17
C ASP A 348 -15.79 10.31 5.46
N LYS A 349 -15.30 9.39 4.62
CA LYS A 349 -15.46 7.95 4.83
C LYS A 349 -14.85 7.48 6.15
N VAL A 350 -13.64 7.92 6.49
CA VAL A 350 -12.99 7.50 7.75
C VAL A 350 -13.80 7.92 8.97
N ILE A 351 -14.35 9.13 8.96
CA ILE A 351 -15.17 9.65 10.07
C ILE A 351 -16.54 8.98 10.12
N SER A 352 -17.22 8.81 8.99
CA SER A 352 -18.53 8.14 8.96
C SER A 352 -18.44 6.66 9.37
N ARG A 353 -17.30 6.02 9.11
CA ARG A 353 -16.98 4.65 9.55
C ARG A 353 -16.51 4.58 11.01
N GLY A 354 -16.37 5.70 11.72
CA GLY A 354 -15.89 5.74 13.11
C GLY A 354 -14.42 5.35 13.28
N LEU A 355 -13.62 5.41 12.20
CA LEU A 355 -12.20 5.03 12.20
C LEU A 355 -11.26 6.20 12.53
N GLY A 356 -11.81 7.42 12.61
CA GLY A 356 -11.08 8.63 12.96
C GLY A 356 -12.03 9.74 13.39
N LYS A 357 -11.48 10.80 13.99
CA LYS A 357 -12.26 11.96 14.43
C LYS A 357 -12.02 13.13 13.50
N ASP A 358 -13.05 13.96 13.33
CA ASP A 358 -12.87 15.23 12.64
C ASP A 358 -11.98 16.15 13.46
N TRP A 359 -10.93 16.64 12.81
CA TRP A 359 -9.96 17.52 13.46
C TRP A 359 -10.64 18.80 13.93
N ARG A 360 -10.20 19.29 15.09
CA ARG A 360 -10.63 20.59 15.60
C ARG A 360 -9.40 21.45 15.93
N PRO A 361 -9.41 22.76 15.62
CA PRO A 361 -8.25 23.64 15.83
C PRO A 361 -7.66 23.59 17.24
N GLN A 362 -8.48 23.43 18.28
CA GLN A 362 -8.03 23.34 19.67
C GLN A 362 -7.17 22.11 20.01
N TRP A 363 -7.07 21.13 19.11
CA TRP A 363 -6.22 19.95 19.28
C TRP A 363 -4.79 20.18 18.78
N THR A 364 -4.57 21.31 18.10
CA THR A 364 -3.28 21.68 17.52
C THR A 364 -2.48 22.54 18.50
N ARG A 365 -1.21 22.19 18.68
CA ARG A 365 -0.20 23.11 19.24
C ARG A 365 0.79 23.50 18.17
N GLU A 366 1.02 24.80 17.97
CA GLU A 366 2.05 25.30 17.06
C GLU A 366 3.31 25.72 17.82
N ILE A 367 4.48 25.45 17.25
CA ILE A 367 5.80 25.75 17.80
C ILE A 367 6.67 26.32 16.67
N THR A 368 7.53 27.28 16.98
CA THR A 368 8.58 27.76 16.07
C THR A 368 9.93 27.44 16.68
N VAL A 369 10.85 26.90 15.87
CA VAL A 369 12.21 26.52 16.28
C VAL A 369 13.27 27.08 15.35
#